data_AF-A0A0C1LDM5-F1
#
_entry.id   AF-A0A0C1LDM5-F1
#
_cell.length_a   1.000
_cell.length_b   1.000
_cell.length_c   1.000
_cell.angle_alpha   90.00
_cell.angle_beta   90.00
_cell.angle_gamma   90.00
#
_symmetry.space_group_name_H-M   'P 1'
#
loop_
_entity.id
_entity.type
_entity.pdbx_description
1 polymer ?
#
loop_
_entity_poly.entity_id
_entity_poly.type
_entity_poly.pdbx_seq_one_letter_code
_entity_poly.pdbx_strand_id
1 'polypeptide(L)' 'MAQLKDTKLLKKIALMLKQIRQEKGLTQDEVFVDTNIHIARIETGRANPSISTLSELCKYFNLKLSDFFKRVEELK' A
#
# COMPACT_ATOMS: atom_id res chain seq x y z
N MET A 1 16.08 7.26 -19.39
CA MET A 1 14.85 8.06 -19.25
C MET A 1 14.55 8.18 -17.76
N ALA A 2 14.37 9.39 -17.23
CA ALA A 2 14.02 9.54 -15.82
C ALA A 2 12.61 8.98 -15.60
N GLN A 3 12.49 8.00 -14.71
CA GLN A 3 11.19 7.44 -14.35
C GLN A 3 10.36 8.53 -13.67
N LEU A 4 9.18 8.83 -14.21
CA LEU A 4 8.25 9.76 -13.60
C LEU A 4 7.90 9.26 -12.19
N LYS A 5 8.15 10.11 -11.19
CA LYS A 5 7.97 9.76 -9.77
C LYS A 5 7.08 10.78 -9.09
N ASP A 6 5.80 10.44 -8.95
CA ASP A 6 4.87 11.24 -8.15
C ASP A 6 5.05 10.92 -6.65
N THR A 7 5.91 11.69 -6.00
CA THR A 7 6.19 11.49 -4.57
C THR A 7 4.97 11.75 -3.67
N LYS A 8 4.01 12.59 -4.10
CA LYS A 8 2.80 12.87 -3.32
C LYS A 8 1.87 11.67 -3.35
N LEU A 9 1.65 11.08 -4.53
CA LEU A 9 0.89 9.85 -4.69
C LEU A 9 1.51 8.69 -3.89
N LEU A 10 2.83 8.49 -3.98
CA LEU A 10 3.52 7.41 -3.25
C LEU A 10 3.38 7.54 -1.72
N LYS A 11 3.43 8.76 -1.19
CA LYS A 11 3.18 9.01 0.23
C LYS A 11 1.74 8.69 0.64
N LYS A 12 0.75 9.05 -0.19
CA LYS A 12 -0.66 8.73 0.07
C LYS A 12 -0.91 7.21 0.03
N ILE A 13 -0.36 6.51 -0.96
CA ILE A 13 -0.44 5.04 -1.06
C ILE A 13 0.17 4.39 0.20
N ALA A 14 1.36 4.83 0.61
CA ALA A 14 2.02 4.32 1.80
C ALA A 14 1.20 4.55 3.07
N LEU A 15 0.63 5.75 3.23
CA LEU A 15 -0.23 6.09 4.36
C LEU A 15 -1.50 5.24 4.36
N MET A 16 -2.17 5.08 3.21
CA MET A 16 -3.38 4.25 3.12
C MET A 16 -3.12 2.79 3.47
N LEU A 17 -2.04 2.19 2.95
CA LEU A 17 -1.68 0.81 3.28
C LEU A 17 -1.42 0.64 4.78
N LYS A 18 -0.71 1.61 5.39
CA LYS A 18 -0.47 1.63 6.83
C LYS A 18 -1.77 1.71 7.63
N GLN A 19 -2.70 2.59 7.23
CA GLN A 19 -3.99 2.73 7.90
C GLN A 19 -4.81 1.45 7.80
N ILE A 20 -4.94 0.86 6.62
CA ILE A 20 -5.66 -0.41 6.42
C ILE A 20 -5.04 -1.52 7.28
N ARG A 21 -3.71 -1.63 7.30
CA ARG A 21 -3.02 -2.62 8.13
C ARG A 21 -3.32 -2.42 9.62
N GLN A 22 -3.30 -1.17 10.10
CA GLN A 22 -3.62 -0.83 11.48
C GLN A 22 -5.10 -1.06 11.82
N GLU A 23 -6.03 -0.76 10.92
CA GLU A 23 -7.47 -1.06 11.05
C GLU A 23 -7.72 -2.57 11.21
N LYS A 24 -6.90 -3.41 10.57
CA LYS A 24 -6.93 -4.87 10.69
C LYS A 24 -6.17 -5.40 11.91
N GLY A 25 -5.49 -4.55 12.68
CA GLY A 25 -4.72 -4.95 13.85
C GLY A 25 -3.43 -5.71 13.53
N LEU A 26 -2.94 -5.63 12.28
CA LEU A 26 -1.80 -6.41 11.81
C LEU A 26 -0.47 -5.66 11.98
N THR A 27 0.59 -6.39 12.29
CA THR A 27 1.98 -5.92 12.26
C THR A 27 2.55 -6.00 10.85
N GLN A 28 3.68 -5.33 10.59
CA GLN A 28 4.35 -5.43 9.28
C GLN A 28 4.89 -6.84 9.01
N ASP A 29 5.31 -7.55 10.07
CA ASP A 29 5.87 -8.89 9.97
C ASP A 29 4.78 -9.92 9.65
N GLU A 30 3.59 -9.82 10.24
CA GLU A 30 2.44 -10.68 9.89
C GLU A 30 2.08 -10.55 8.42
N VAL A 31 2.00 -9.32 7.89
CA VAL A 31 1.74 -9.12 6.45
C VAL A 31 2.84 -9.74 5.59
N PHE A 32 4.10 -9.62 6.00
CA PHE A 32 5.21 -10.23 5.26
C PHE A 32 5.14 -11.75 5.27
N VAL A 33 4.87 -12.37 6.42
CA VAL A 33 4.74 -13.83 6.55
C VAL A 33 3.60 -14.35 5.68
N ASP A 34 2.47 -13.65 5.65
CA ASP A 34 1.27 -14.12 4.94
C ASP A 34 1.35 -13.90 3.42
N THR A 35 2.03 -12.84 2.96
CA THR A 35 2.00 -12.42 1.55
C THR A 35 3.34 -12.52 0.84
N ASN A 36 4.43 -12.73 1.59
CA ASN A 36 5.81 -12.58 1.13
C ASN A 36 6.13 -11.18 0.54
N ILE A 37 5.36 -10.15 0.93
CA ILE A 37 5.55 -8.75 0.50
C ILE A 37 6.12 -7.94 1.65
N HIS A 38 7.27 -7.30 1.43
CA HIS A 38 7.86 -6.38 2.40
C HIS A 38 7.09 -5.05 2.48
N ILE A 39 5.90 -5.06 3.08
CA ILE A 39 5.03 -3.88 3.20
C ILE A 39 5.73 -2.73 3.93
N ALA A 40 6.64 -3.01 4.85
CA ALA A 40 7.46 -2.02 5.54
C ALA A 40 8.20 -1.08 4.56
N ARG A 41 8.72 -1.61 3.44
CA ARG A 41 9.39 -0.78 2.41
C ARG A 41 8.41 0.15 1.71
N ILE A 42 7.18 -0.31 1.50
CA ILE A 42 6.12 0.46 0.84
C ILE A 42 5.64 1.57 1.78
N GLU A 43 5.42 1.26 3.06
CA GLU A 43 4.96 2.21 4.08
C GLU A 43 5.94 3.37 4.35
N THR A 44 7.19 3.30 3.86
CA THR A 44 8.11 4.45 3.89
C THR A 44 7.72 5.57 2.93
N GLY A 45 6.85 5.32 1.95
CA GLY A 45 6.51 6.26 0.87
C GLY A 45 7.62 6.49 -0.15
N ARG A 46 8.74 5.75 -0.06
CA ARG A 46 9.89 5.88 -0.99
C ARG A 46 9.82 4.91 -2.15
N ALA A 47 9.18 3.75 -1.93
CA ALA A 47 9.00 2.71 -2.92
C ALA A 47 7.84 3.02 -3.86
N ASN A 48 7.96 2.60 -5.11
CA ASN A 48 6.85 2.57 -6.07
C ASN A 48 6.44 1.10 -6.26
N PRO A 49 5.44 0.60 -5.49
CA PRO A 49 5.00 -0.78 -5.63
C PRO A 49 4.38 -0.99 -7.01
N SER A 50 4.54 -2.20 -7.57
CA SER A 50 3.84 -2.55 -8.79
C SER A 50 2.33 -2.62 -8.56
N ILE A 51 1.55 -2.47 -9.62
CA ILE A 51 0.08 -2.65 -9.56
C ILE A 51 -0.26 -4.08 -9.09
N SER A 52 0.50 -5.09 -9.50
CA SER A 52 0.31 -6.47 -9.04
C SER A 52 0.53 -6.61 -7.53
N THR A 53 1.57 -5.96 -6.97
CA THR A 53 1.81 -5.92 -5.52
C THR A 53 0.66 -5.26 -4.78
N LEU A 54 0.15 -4.14 -5.28
CA LEU A 54 -1.01 -3.46 -4.68
C LEU A 54 -2.26 -4.32 -4.75
N SER A 55 -2.51 -4.99 -5.88
CA SER A 55 -3.65 -5.90 -6.05
C SER A 55 -3.60 -7.03 -5.04
N GLU A 56 -2.42 -7.64 -4.82
CA GLU A 56 -2.26 -8.74 -3.87
C GLU A 56 -2.46 -8.28 -2.42
N LEU A 57 -1.91 -7.13 -2.04
CA LEU A 57 -2.18 -6.53 -0.72
C LEU A 57 -3.66 -6.20 -0.53
N CYS A 58 -4.33 -5.66 -1.56
CA CYS A 58 -5.76 -5.37 -1.51
C CYS A 58 -6.58 -6.64 -1.27
N LYS A 59 -6.29 -7.73 -2.00
CA LYS A 59 -6.93 -9.04 -1.78
C LYS A 59 -6.71 -9.54 -0.35
N TYR A 60 -5.47 -9.49 0.13
CA TYR A 60 -5.11 -9.90 1.48
C TYR A 60 -5.91 -9.11 2.54
N PHE A 61 -6.10 -7.79 2.35
CA PHE A 61 -6.92 -6.97 3.23
C PHE A 61 -8.44 -7.09 3.00
N ASN A 62 -8.89 -7.96 2.09
CA ASN A 62 -10.28 -8.08 1.63
C ASN A 62 -10.87 -6.75 1.15
N LEU A 63 -10.11 -6.02 0.33
CA LEU A 63 -10.44 -4.72 -0.24
C LEU A 63 -10.35 -4.77 -1.77
N LYS A 64 -11.30 -4.13 -2.47
CA LYS A 64 -11.19 -3.98 -3.92
C LYS A 64 -10.11 -2.95 -4.25
N LEU A 65 -9.31 -3.20 -5.28
CA LEU A 65 -8.28 -2.26 -5.74
C LEU A 65 -8.87 -0.89 -6.12
N SER A 66 -10.08 -0.85 -6.67
CA SER A 66 -10.79 0.40 -6.96
C SER A 66 -11.10 1.21 -5.70
N ASP A 67 -11.53 0.54 -4.63
CA ASP A 67 -11.89 1.21 -3.38
C ASP A 67 -10.64 1.66 -2.62
N PHE A 68 -9.53 0.93 -2.77
CA PHE A 68 -8.22 1.41 -2.32
C PHE A 68 -7.86 2.76 -2.95
N PHE A 69 -7.94 2.87 -4.29
CA PHE A 69 -7.58 4.13 -4.96
C PHE A 69 -8.53 5.28 -4.62
N LYS A 70 -9.84 5.04 -4.46
CA LYS A 70 -10.78 6.06 -3.96
C LYS A 70 -10.32 6.62 -2.61
N ARG A 71 -9.98 5.74 -1.65
CA ARG A 71 -9.48 6.18 -0.34
C ARG A 71 -8.17 6.97 -0.45
N VAL A 72 -7.25 6.56 -1.35
CA VAL A 72 -6.01 7.30 -1.63
C VAL A 72 -6.30 8.72 -2.13
N GLU A 73 -7.28 8.89 -3.02
CA GLU A 73 -7.67 10.21 -3.54
C GLU A 73 -8.32 11.09 -2.47
N GLU A 74 -9.11 10.49 -1.58
CA GLU A 74 -9.79 11.15 -0.46
C GLU A 74 -8.85 11.62 0.67
N LEU A 75 -7.63 11.06 0.77
CA LEU A 75 -6.62 11.56 1.72
C LEU A 75 -6.27 13.02 1.41
N LYS A 76 -6.41 13.90 2.40
CA LYS A 76 -6.03 15.32 2.30
C LYS A 76 -4.52 15.49 2.20
#